data_AF-A0A7Y1Z9N3-F1
#
_entry.id   AF-A0A7Y1Z9N3-F1
#
_cell.length_a   1.000
_cell.length_b   1.000
_cell.length_c   1.000
_cell.angle_alpha   90.00
_cell.angle_beta   90.00
_cell.angle_gamma   90.00
#
_symmetry.space_group_name_H-M   'P 1'
#
loop_
_entity.id
_entity.type
_entity.pdbx_description
1 polymer ?
#
loop_
_entity_poly.entity_id
_entity_poly.type
_entity_poly.pdbx_seq_one_letter_code
_entity_poly.pdbx_strand_id
1 'polypeptide(L)'
;MIKIKYLLATLFLFGMIFSSCETEEEPDEEPEVVEVNQTSIIPSTTAGRPNTKLGCIEISSRITTIQVWDHGQIDGDIVSIYANGTTLINQQSLLGPDSPITVDYDFGFNGFNYVTLFAHNLGSLPPNTCTIAINGVEFILEANLDTNGSIDVIVGGYGVDCSNSGNGGGNGGGNGGGGNGSNTGDLVFWTQSDLGCGPISVSLNGVGSTNITGFFSGGAPDCSNTSAGGNFNDLAPGTYSFTASCSSKTWNGNVTIQDGVCTQQELLGGSGGGGGGGGGSGTGDVKFWINQDFGCGPISVNVNGGGSSSITGFFQSAPSCDNTSGGGNFNNLPVGNYSFSASCTGYDWNGNFSITEDNCLQFQLSL
;
A
#
# COMPACT_ATOMS: atom_id res chain seq x y z
N MET A 1 -89.74 71.31 -2.91
CA MET A 1 -89.09 71.12 -4.23
C MET A 1 -87.58 71.30 -4.01
N ILE A 2 -86.87 70.28 -3.48
CA ILE A 2 -86.04 69.26 -4.19
C ILE A 2 -84.94 69.99 -5.00
N LYS A 3 -83.66 70.16 -4.61
CA LYS A 3 -82.58 69.35 -3.95
C LYS A 3 -81.96 68.22 -4.82
N ILE A 4 -80.62 68.23 -4.90
CA ILE A 4 -79.66 67.09 -5.09
C ILE A 4 -79.24 66.80 -6.55
N LYS A 5 -78.03 67.23 -6.94
CA LYS A 5 -76.75 66.46 -7.07
C LYS A 5 -76.82 65.26 -8.03
N TYR A 6 -76.20 65.36 -9.21
CA TYR A 6 -75.59 64.27 -9.99
C TYR A 6 -74.48 64.94 -10.83
N LEU A 7 -73.18 64.80 -10.54
CA LEU A 7 -72.35 63.60 -10.63
C LEU A 7 -72.55 62.90 -11.99
N LEU A 8 -71.86 63.38 -13.02
CA LEU A 8 -71.57 62.58 -14.19
C LEU A 8 -70.05 62.43 -14.27
N ALA A 9 -69.60 61.32 -13.68
CA ALA A 9 -68.22 60.88 -13.69
C ALA A 9 -67.75 60.70 -15.13
N THR A 10 -66.62 61.31 -15.45
CA THR A 10 -65.76 60.92 -16.57
C THR A 10 -65.51 59.43 -16.48
N LEU A 11 -66.10 58.68 -17.43
CA LEU A 11 -65.87 57.26 -17.62
C LEU A 11 -64.42 57.10 -18.14
N PHE A 12 -63.47 57.04 -17.21
CA PHE A 12 -62.14 56.49 -17.46
C PHE A 12 -62.37 55.03 -17.84
N LEU A 13 -62.25 54.73 -19.13
CA LEU A 13 -62.18 53.36 -19.63
C LEU A 13 -60.84 52.80 -19.12
N PHE A 14 -60.85 52.31 -17.88
CA PHE A 14 -59.78 51.50 -17.33
C PHE A 14 -59.86 50.15 -18.04
N GLY A 15 -59.26 50.09 -19.23
CA GLY A 15 -58.90 48.81 -19.83
C GLY A 15 -57.90 48.17 -18.88
N MET A 16 -58.40 47.31 -17.99
CA MET A 16 -57.57 46.32 -17.33
C MET A 16 -57.00 45.46 -18.45
N ILE A 17 -55.82 45.83 -18.91
CA ILE A 17 -54.90 44.89 -19.52
C ILE A 17 -54.63 43.91 -18.39
N PHE A 18 -55.37 42.81 -18.36
CA PHE A 18 -54.88 41.60 -17.74
C PHE A 18 -53.62 41.29 -18.53
N SER A 19 -52.49 41.82 -18.05
CA SER A 19 -51.21 41.24 -18.34
C SER A 19 -51.33 39.86 -17.72
N SER A 20 -51.78 38.91 -18.53
CA SER A 20 -51.55 37.50 -18.30
C SER A 20 -50.02 37.42 -18.21
N CYS A 21 -49.49 37.52 -16.99
CA CYS A 21 -48.26 36.81 -16.69
C CYS A 21 -48.67 35.34 -16.81
N GLU A 22 -48.70 34.83 -18.03
CA GLU A 22 -48.20 33.49 -18.22
C GLU A 22 -46.77 33.58 -17.70
N THR A 23 -46.57 33.07 -16.50
CA THR A 23 -45.27 32.58 -16.10
C THR A 23 -44.84 31.70 -17.26
N GLU A 24 -43.91 32.19 -18.09
CA GLU A 24 -43.21 31.32 -19.01
C GLU A 24 -42.54 30.30 -18.10
N GLU A 25 -43.11 29.09 -18.06
CA GLU A 25 -42.45 27.96 -17.45
C GLU A 25 -41.14 27.82 -18.21
N GLU A 26 -40.06 28.30 -17.58
CA GLU A 26 -38.69 28.04 -18.02
C GLU A 26 -38.64 26.56 -18.40
N PRO A 27 -38.25 26.21 -19.64
CA PRO A 27 -38.29 24.82 -20.08
C PRO A 27 -37.52 23.99 -19.05
N ASP A 28 -38.19 22.99 -18.46
CA ASP A 28 -37.58 22.06 -17.51
C ASP A 28 -36.23 21.62 -18.09
N GLU A 29 -35.13 22.11 -17.50
CA GLU A 29 -33.79 21.72 -17.93
C GLU A 29 -33.71 20.20 -17.78
N GLU A 30 -33.58 19.50 -18.91
CA GLU A 30 -33.39 18.05 -18.88
C GLU A 30 -32.21 17.76 -17.94
N PRO A 31 -32.37 16.84 -16.98
CA PRO A 31 -31.34 16.60 -15.97
C PRO A 31 -30.04 16.26 -16.69
N GLU A 32 -28.98 17.04 -16.45
CA GLU A 32 -27.66 16.79 -17.03
C GLU A 32 -27.29 15.32 -16.77
N VAL A 33 -27.08 14.57 -17.84
CA VAL A 33 -26.69 13.16 -17.75
C VAL A 33 -25.29 13.13 -17.17
N VAL A 34 -25.19 12.84 -15.88
CA VAL A 34 -23.91 12.87 -15.19
C VAL A 34 -23.04 11.71 -15.70
N GLU A 35 -21.96 12.03 -16.41
CA GLU A 35 -21.06 11.05 -16.99
C GLU A 35 -20.37 10.23 -15.90
N VAL A 36 -20.61 8.92 -15.90
CA VAL A 36 -19.99 7.96 -14.97
C VAL A 36 -18.99 7.10 -15.75
N ASN A 37 -17.70 7.33 -15.51
CA ASN A 37 -16.67 6.44 -16.04
C ASN A 37 -16.67 5.15 -15.22
N GLN A 38 -16.84 4.01 -15.91
CA GLN A 38 -16.96 2.69 -15.28
C GLN A 38 -15.62 1.94 -15.16
N THR A 39 -14.58 2.43 -15.81
CA THR A 39 -13.23 1.84 -15.85
C THR A 39 -12.18 2.94 -15.82
N SER A 40 -10.94 2.59 -15.48
CA SER A 40 -9.80 3.53 -15.49
C SER A 40 -9.71 4.31 -16.79
N ILE A 41 -9.48 5.63 -16.65
CA ILE A 41 -9.28 6.57 -17.76
C ILE A 41 -7.86 7.17 -17.75
N ILE A 42 -6.93 6.56 -17.02
CA ILE A 42 -5.52 6.98 -17.04
C ILE A 42 -4.99 6.84 -18.47
N PRO A 43 -4.50 7.93 -19.10
CA PRO A 43 -3.95 7.83 -20.44
C PRO A 43 -2.62 7.06 -20.39
N SER A 44 -2.24 6.44 -21.50
CA SER A 44 -0.96 5.72 -21.61
C SER A 44 0.26 6.61 -21.39
N THR A 45 0.14 7.92 -21.66
CA THR A 45 1.22 8.89 -21.45
C THR A 45 0.70 10.24 -20.95
N THR A 46 1.49 10.91 -20.12
CA THR A 46 1.32 12.33 -19.75
C THR A 46 2.63 13.07 -20.02
N ALA A 47 2.54 14.25 -20.67
CA ALA A 47 3.70 15.07 -21.03
C ALA A 47 4.82 14.31 -21.77
N GLY A 48 4.45 13.33 -22.60
CA GLY A 48 5.39 12.53 -23.41
C GLY A 48 6.09 11.38 -22.66
N ARG A 49 5.78 11.14 -21.38
CA ARG A 49 6.26 9.97 -20.62
C ARG A 49 5.13 8.99 -20.36
N PRO A 50 5.41 7.67 -20.37
CA PRO A 50 4.45 6.65 -19.98
C PRO A 50 3.96 6.84 -18.55
N ASN A 51 2.67 6.58 -18.32
CA ASN A 51 2.07 6.57 -16.99
C ASN A 51 2.05 5.14 -16.43
N THR A 52 2.66 4.96 -15.27
CA THR A 52 2.54 3.75 -14.47
C THR A 52 1.37 3.95 -13.51
N LYS A 53 0.35 3.10 -13.59
CA LYS A 53 -0.74 3.07 -12.61
C LYS A 53 -0.22 2.48 -11.31
N LEU A 54 -0.18 3.29 -10.26
CA LEU A 54 0.29 2.96 -8.91
C LEU A 54 -0.85 2.55 -7.99
N GLY A 55 -2.07 2.96 -8.31
CA GLY A 55 -3.17 2.70 -7.41
C GLY A 55 -4.52 3.29 -7.76
N CYS A 56 -5.41 3.24 -6.79
CA CYS A 56 -6.65 4.00 -6.77
C CYS A 56 -7.01 4.46 -5.35
N ILE A 57 -7.75 5.56 -5.30
CA ILE A 57 -8.36 6.08 -4.08
C ILE A 57 -9.85 6.34 -4.32
N GLU A 58 -10.66 6.23 -3.27
CA GLU A 58 -12.09 6.50 -3.33
C GLU A 58 -12.41 7.81 -2.59
N ILE A 59 -13.23 8.64 -3.23
CA ILE A 59 -13.67 9.93 -2.69
C ILE A 59 -15.20 10.03 -2.74
N SER A 60 -15.78 10.74 -1.78
CA SER A 60 -17.23 10.89 -1.65
C SER A 60 -17.82 12.06 -2.44
N SER A 61 -16.97 12.92 -3.01
CA SER A 61 -17.38 14.15 -3.73
C SER A 61 -16.42 14.43 -4.89
N ARG A 62 -16.96 14.87 -6.03
CA ARG A 62 -16.15 15.33 -7.19
C ARG A 62 -15.36 16.60 -6.88
N ILE A 63 -15.95 17.50 -6.09
CA ILE A 63 -15.32 18.73 -5.64
C ILE A 63 -14.63 18.44 -4.31
N THR A 64 -13.32 18.56 -4.29
CA THR A 64 -12.51 18.23 -3.13
C THR A 64 -11.24 19.05 -3.05
N THR A 65 -10.66 19.12 -1.87
CA THR A 65 -9.36 19.73 -1.62
C THR A 65 -8.28 18.67 -1.81
N ILE A 66 -7.28 19.01 -2.62
CA ILE A 66 -6.09 18.22 -2.89
C ILE A 66 -4.91 18.90 -2.22
N GLN A 67 -4.15 18.14 -1.43
CA GLN A 67 -2.93 18.58 -0.79
C GLN A 67 -1.75 17.76 -1.28
N VAL A 68 -0.62 18.40 -1.54
CA VAL A 68 0.58 17.72 -2.07
C VAL A 68 1.81 18.20 -1.31
N TRP A 69 2.63 17.26 -0.86
CA TRP A 69 3.89 17.52 -0.17
C TRP A 69 4.89 16.39 -0.44
N ASP A 70 6.14 16.61 -0.06
CA ASP A 70 7.24 15.65 -0.15
C ASP A 70 6.97 14.46 0.78
N HIS A 71 6.99 13.24 0.25
CA HIS A 71 6.71 12.06 1.09
C HIS A 71 7.87 11.72 2.04
N GLY A 72 9.11 11.96 1.61
CA GLY A 72 10.31 11.50 2.27
C GLY A 72 11.06 12.64 2.97
N GLN A 73 12.27 12.89 2.48
CA GLN A 73 13.11 13.98 2.97
C GLN A 73 13.03 15.12 1.95
N ILE A 74 12.83 16.35 2.44
CA ILE A 74 12.91 17.55 1.59
C ILE A 74 14.30 17.61 0.96
N ASP A 75 14.38 17.26 -0.31
CA ASP A 75 15.65 17.00 -0.99
C ASP A 75 15.74 17.68 -2.37
N GLY A 76 14.77 18.56 -2.66
CA GLY A 76 14.72 19.37 -3.86
C GLY A 76 13.84 18.81 -4.97
N ASP A 77 12.90 17.94 -4.65
CA ASP A 77 11.90 17.44 -5.57
C ASP A 77 11.07 18.56 -6.22
N ILE A 78 11.08 18.62 -7.56
CA ILE A 78 10.30 19.57 -8.37
C ILE A 78 9.31 18.81 -9.24
N VAL A 79 8.02 19.08 -9.06
CA VAL A 79 6.94 18.28 -9.66
C VAL A 79 5.88 19.11 -10.35
N SER A 80 5.20 18.50 -11.31
CA SER A 80 3.87 18.91 -11.76
C SER A 80 2.86 17.82 -11.40
N ILE A 81 1.65 18.24 -11.00
CA ILE A 81 0.52 17.35 -10.75
C ILE A 81 -0.57 17.64 -11.77
N TYR A 82 -1.06 16.59 -12.42
CA TYR A 82 -2.15 16.65 -13.38
C TYR A 82 -3.34 15.87 -12.86
N ALA A 83 -4.56 16.38 -13.04
CA ALA A 83 -5.79 15.63 -12.82
C ALA A 83 -6.67 15.74 -14.06
N ASN A 84 -7.13 14.60 -14.58
CA ASN A 84 -7.92 14.54 -15.82
C ASN A 84 -7.34 15.39 -16.97
N GLY A 85 -6.02 15.40 -17.10
CA GLY A 85 -5.27 16.16 -18.11
C GLY A 85 -5.08 17.65 -17.81
N THR A 86 -5.71 18.17 -16.75
CA THR A 86 -5.56 19.55 -16.28
C THR A 86 -4.39 19.67 -15.31
N THR A 87 -3.53 20.68 -15.50
CA THR A 87 -2.42 20.97 -14.57
C THR A 87 -2.95 21.60 -13.29
N LEU A 88 -2.80 20.91 -12.15
CA LEU A 88 -3.15 21.43 -10.83
C LEU A 88 -1.99 22.19 -10.19
N ILE A 89 -0.81 21.58 -10.27
CA ILE A 89 0.45 22.11 -9.73
C ILE A 89 1.44 22.11 -10.88
N ASN A 90 2.07 23.26 -11.14
CA ASN A 90 3.01 23.41 -12.24
C ASN A 90 4.42 23.69 -11.72
N GLN A 91 5.31 22.70 -11.88
CA GLN A 91 6.75 22.81 -11.63
C GLN A 91 7.07 23.47 -10.28
N GLN A 92 6.50 22.94 -9.21
CA GLN A 92 6.71 23.42 -7.84
C GLN A 92 7.69 22.54 -7.08
N SER A 93 8.49 23.17 -6.21
CA SER A 93 9.30 22.43 -5.24
C SER A 93 8.40 21.89 -4.13
N LEU A 94 8.60 20.64 -3.76
CA LEU A 94 7.90 20.05 -2.63
C LEU A 94 8.59 20.42 -1.31
N LEU A 95 7.77 20.59 -0.27
CA LEU A 95 8.16 20.78 1.12
C LEU A 95 7.51 19.68 1.96
N GLY A 96 7.82 19.61 3.25
CA GLY A 96 7.23 18.61 4.14
C GLY A 96 5.73 18.81 4.45
N PRO A 97 5.12 17.87 5.18
CA PRO A 97 3.69 17.86 5.50
C PRO A 97 3.19 19.10 6.27
N ASP A 98 4.08 19.83 6.94
CA ASP A 98 3.74 21.09 7.63
C ASP A 98 3.53 22.27 6.67
N SER A 99 3.82 22.11 5.38
CA SER A 99 3.69 23.15 4.35
C SER A 99 3.21 22.56 3.01
N PRO A 100 2.02 21.95 2.96
CA PRO A 100 1.51 21.33 1.75
C PRO A 100 1.02 22.38 0.75
N ILE A 101 1.21 22.09 -0.53
CA ILE A 101 0.53 22.84 -1.61
C ILE A 101 -0.92 22.38 -1.64
N THR A 102 -1.86 23.32 -1.51
CA THR A 102 -3.31 23.02 -1.43
C THR A 102 -4.04 23.60 -2.62
N VAL A 103 -4.86 22.78 -3.30
CA VAL A 103 -5.65 23.17 -4.47
C VAL A 103 -7.05 22.54 -4.36
N ASP A 104 -8.10 23.35 -4.51
CA ASP A 104 -9.45 22.82 -4.70
C ASP A 104 -9.66 22.44 -6.17
N TYR A 105 -10.25 21.27 -6.40
CA TYR A 105 -10.43 20.74 -7.73
C TYR A 105 -11.78 20.04 -7.89
N ASP A 106 -12.40 20.21 -9.05
CA ASP A 106 -13.56 19.43 -9.50
C ASP A 106 -13.08 18.40 -10.52
N PHE A 107 -13.18 17.14 -10.16
CA PHE A 107 -12.81 16.03 -11.03
C PHE A 107 -13.70 15.94 -12.29
N GLY A 108 -14.91 16.50 -12.28
CA GLY A 108 -15.78 16.56 -13.46
C GLY A 108 -16.50 15.25 -13.81
N PHE A 109 -15.92 14.08 -13.57
CA PHE A 109 -16.58 12.79 -13.80
C PHE A 109 -17.01 12.11 -12.50
N ASN A 110 -18.12 11.39 -12.55
CA ASN A 110 -18.44 10.37 -11.57
C ASN A 110 -17.67 9.08 -11.86
N GLY A 111 -17.45 8.24 -10.85
CA GLY A 111 -16.63 7.06 -11.02
C GLY A 111 -15.18 7.41 -11.29
N PHE A 112 -14.59 6.83 -12.34
CA PHE A 112 -13.17 6.94 -12.63
C PHE A 112 -12.73 8.33 -13.08
N ASN A 113 -11.75 8.85 -12.35
CA ASN A 113 -10.90 9.99 -12.65
C ASN A 113 -9.45 9.57 -12.46
N TYR A 114 -8.50 10.46 -12.68
CA TYR A 114 -7.10 10.17 -12.36
C TYR A 114 -6.31 11.39 -11.92
N VAL A 115 -5.23 11.11 -11.18
CA VAL A 115 -4.15 12.05 -10.91
C VAL A 115 -2.82 11.45 -11.36
N THR A 116 -1.97 12.28 -11.96
CA THR A 116 -0.61 11.92 -12.42
C THR A 116 0.42 12.85 -11.80
N LEU A 117 1.44 12.27 -11.17
CA LEU A 117 2.68 12.91 -10.79
C LEU A 117 3.67 12.90 -11.97
N PHE A 118 4.17 14.09 -12.33
CA PHE A 118 5.27 14.27 -13.27
C PHE A 118 6.48 14.89 -12.56
N ALA A 119 7.60 14.18 -12.57
CA ALA A 119 8.85 14.63 -11.97
C ALA A 119 9.68 15.47 -12.95
N HIS A 120 10.03 16.72 -12.62
CA HIS A 120 10.96 17.54 -13.41
C HIS A 120 12.42 17.24 -13.07
N ASN A 121 12.68 16.71 -11.89
CA ASN A 121 13.98 16.23 -11.42
C ASN A 121 13.79 14.97 -10.55
N LEU A 122 14.84 14.50 -9.88
CA LEU A 122 14.78 13.36 -8.96
C LEU A 122 15.17 13.76 -7.52
N GLY A 123 15.13 15.06 -7.22
CA GLY A 123 15.73 15.58 -5.98
C GLY A 123 17.21 15.20 -5.86
N SER A 124 17.65 14.98 -4.62
CA SER A 124 18.98 14.43 -4.31
C SER A 124 18.94 12.94 -4.01
N LEU A 125 17.75 12.39 -3.74
CA LEU A 125 17.44 11.01 -3.44
C LEU A 125 16.33 10.51 -4.41
N PRO A 126 16.68 9.78 -5.48
CA PRO A 126 15.68 9.21 -6.38
C PRO A 126 14.88 8.04 -5.76
N PRO A 127 13.65 7.76 -6.23
CA PRO A 127 12.86 8.52 -7.19
C PRO A 127 12.28 9.81 -6.59
N ASN A 128 11.65 10.65 -7.42
CA ASN A 128 10.90 11.79 -6.93
C ASN A 128 9.59 11.29 -6.30
N THR A 129 9.33 11.66 -5.05
CA THR A 129 8.19 11.12 -4.27
C THR A 129 7.32 12.24 -3.71
N CYS A 130 6.01 12.11 -3.90
CA CYS A 130 5.05 13.03 -3.30
C CYS A 130 3.94 12.28 -2.59
N THR A 131 3.55 12.74 -1.42
CA THR A 131 2.25 12.38 -0.84
C THR A 131 1.21 13.30 -1.45
N ILE A 132 0.14 12.73 -1.98
CA ILE A 132 -1.09 13.44 -2.32
C ILE A 132 -2.18 13.05 -1.32
N ALA A 133 -2.84 14.03 -0.72
CA ALA A 133 -4.04 13.82 0.08
C ALA A 133 -5.25 14.38 -0.64
N ILE A 134 -6.27 13.55 -0.84
CA ILE A 134 -7.53 13.95 -1.46
C ILE A 134 -8.62 13.68 -0.45
N ASN A 135 -9.27 14.75 0.04
CA ASN A 135 -10.23 14.67 1.15
C ASN A 135 -9.67 13.99 2.43
N GLY A 136 -8.37 14.15 2.68
CA GLY A 136 -7.68 13.53 3.83
C GLY A 136 -7.28 12.06 3.62
N VAL A 137 -7.62 11.44 2.48
CA VAL A 137 -7.08 10.13 2.10
C VAL A 137 -5.74 10.34 1.41
N GLU A 138 -4.67 9.83 2.01
CA GLU A 138 -3.30 9.96 1.52
C GLU A 138 -2.91 8.82 0.58
N PHE A 139 -2.18 9.16 -0.47
CA PHE A 139 -1.55 8.22 -1.39
C PHE A 139 -0.15 8.69 -1.75
N ILE A 140 0.80 7.77 -1.89
CA ILE A 140 2.17 8.07 -2.27
C ILE A 140 2.32 7.89 -3.77
N LEU A 141 2.65 8.96 -4.47
CA LEU A 141 3.01 8.92 -5.87
C LEU A 141 4.53 8.94 -6.01
N GLU A 142 5.03 8.13 -6.93
CA GLU A 142 6.44 8.09 -7.29
C GLU A 142 6.59 8.30 -8.79
N ALA A 143 7.58 9.09 -9.19
CA ALA A 143 7.90 9.30 -10.59
C ALA A 143 9.42 9.44 -10.78
N ASN A 144 9.86 9.18 -12.00
CA ASN A 144 11.25 9.41 -12.39
C ASN A 144 11.30 10.14 -13.74
N LEU A 145 12.50 10.25 -14.33
CA LEU A 145 12.69 10.97 -15.60
C LEU A 145 12.24 10.18 -16.84
N ASP A 146 11.91 8.90 -16.68
CA ASP A 146 11.47 7.98 -17.74
C ASP A 146 9.98 7.65 -17.65
N THR A 147 9.39 7.61 -16.44
CA THR A 147 8.00 7.19 -16.18
C THR A 147 7.32 8.09 -15.14
N ASN A 148 6.02 8.33 -15.33
CA ASN A 148 5.17 9.04 -14.38
C ASN A 148 4.44 8.06 -13.44
N GLY A 149 4.09 8.51 -12.24
CA GLY A 149 3.19 7.79 -11.34
C GLY A 149 1.76 8.31 -11.49
N SER A 150 0.77 7.42 -11.61
CA SER A 150 -0.64 7.82 -11.71
C SER A 150 -1.54 6.96 -10.82
N ILE A 151 -2.62 7.54 -10.31
CA ILE A 151 -3.66 6.81 -9.58
C ILE A 151 -5.02 7.08 -10.19
N ASP A 152 -5.91 6.10 -10.11
CA ASP A 152 -7.34 6.34 -10.32
C ASP A 152 -7.91 7.06 -9.08
N VAL A 153 -8.79 8.01 -9.32
CA VAL A 153 -9.56 8.68 -8.26
C VAL A 153 -11.02 8.40 -8.53
N ILE A 154 -11.66 7.64 -7.65
CA ILE A 154 -13.00 7.11 -7.88
C ILE A 154 -14.00 7.88 -7.04
N VAL A 155 -14.87 8.60 -7.72
CA VAL A 155 -15.99 9.29 -7.07
C VAL A 155 -17.08 8.25 -6.82
N GLY A 156 -17.26 7.89 -5.55
CA GLY A 156 -18.19 6.85 -5.11
C GLY A 156 -19.66 7.22 -5.27
N GLY A 157 -20.54 6.24 -5.01
CA GLY A 157 -22.00 6.40 -5.11
C GLY A 157 -22.62 5.98 -6.45
N TYR A 158 -21.81 5.43 -7.37
CA TYR A 158 -22.24 5.08 -8.73
C TYR A 158 -21.99 3.62 -9.13
N GLY A 159 -21.84 2.72 -8.14
CA GLY A 159 -21.61 1.29 -8.38
C GLY A 159 -20.25 0.97 -8.99
N VAL A 160 -19.28 1.88 -8.81
CA VAL A 160 -17.91 1.76 -9.25
C VAL A 160 -17.00 2.10 -8.09
N ASP A 161 -15.96 1.29 -7.91
CA ASP A 161 -15.02 1.37 -6.81
C ASP A 161 -13.63 0.90 -7.27
N CYS A 162 -12.69 0.86 -6.33
CA CYS A 162 -11.31 0.47 -6.61
C CYS A 162 -11.15 -0.93 -7.23
N SER A 163 -12.10 -1.85 -7.00
CA SER A 163 -12.09 -3.19 -7.60
C SER A 163 -12.33 -3.15 -9.12
N ASN A 164 -13.06 -2.15 -9.61
CA ASN A 164 -13.31 -1.96 -11.05
C ASN A 164 -12.10 -1.36 -11.79
N SER A 165 -11.05 -0.98 -11.06
CA SER A 165 -9.96 -0.21 -11.61
C SER A 165 -9.06 -1.04 -12.54
N GLY A 166 -9.06 -2.37 -12.42
CA GLY A 166 -8.19 -3.26 -13.19
C GLY A 166 -6.72 -3.03 -12.82
N ASN A 167 -6.11 -4.05 -12.22
CA ASN A 167 -4.72 -4.13 -11.75
C ASN A 167 -3.92 -2.81 -11.71
N GLY A 168 -3.96 -2.19 -10.54
CA GLY A 168 -3.13 -1.07 -10.12
C GLY A 168 -3.63 -0.56 -8.76
N GLY A 169 -3.03 -1.09 -7.70
CA GLY A 169 -3.08 -0.71 -6.27
C GLY A 169 -4.33 -0.04 -5.68
N GLY A 170 -5.43 -0.75 -5.48
CA GLY A 170 -6.55 -0.24 -4.68
C GLY A 170 -6.55 -0.72 -3.24
N ASN A 171 -6.51 0.22 -2.29
CA ASN A 171 -6.91 -0.01 -0.90
C ASN A 171 -8.27 0.68 -0.69
N GLY A 172 -9.30 -0.09 -0.32
CA GLY A 172 -10.66 0.40 -0.07
C GLY A 172 -11.63 -0.78 0.08
N GLY A 173 -11.99 -1.12 1.32
CA GLY A 173 -12.78 -2.30 1.65
C GLY A 173 -14.31 -2.10 1.54
N GLY A 174 -15.00 -3.14 1.09
CA GLY A 174 -16.46 -3.23 1.10
C GLY A 174 -16.95 -4.66 0.83
N ASN A 175 -17.49 -5.30 1.86
CA ASN A 175 -17.98 -6.67 1.89
C ASN A 175 -19.22 -6.89 0.99
N GLY A 176 -19.21 -7.92 0.14
CA GLY A 176 -20.39 -8.30 -0.66
C GLY A 176 -20.13 -9.49 -1.60
N GLY A 177 -20.32 -10.70 -1.08
CA GLY A 177 -20.10 -11.94 -1.84
C GLY A 177 -20.98 -12.13 -3.07
N GLY A 178 -20.46 -12.91 -4.02
CA GLY A 178 -21.19 -13.40 -5.19
C GLY A 178 -20.24 -13.71 -6.32
N GLY A 179 -19.65 -14.91 -6.28
CA GLY A 179 -18.56 -15.31 -7.17
C GLY A 179 -18.87 -15.27 -8.66
N ASN A 180 -17.85 -14.95 -9.46
CA ASN A 180 -17.49 -15.70 -10.66
C ASN A 180 -16.04 -15.39 -11.08
N GLY A 181 -15.09 -16.23 -10.65
CA GLY A 181 -13.84 -16.52 -11.38
C GLY A 181 -12.81 -15.40 -11.59
N SER A 182 -12.54 -14.51 -10.63
CA SER A 182 -11.28 -13.78 -10.67
C SER A 182 -10.17 -14.72 -10.20
N ASN A 183 -9.21 -15.00 -11.08
CA ASN A 183 -8.00 -15.74 -10.72
C ASN A 183 -7.10 -14.80 -9.91
N THR A 184 -7.51 -14.33 -8.74
CA THR A 184 -6.83 -13.30 -7.93
C THR A 184 -6.77 -13.71 -6.46
N GLY A 185 -5.74 -13.27 -5.75
CA GLY A 185 -5.57 -13.45 -4.31
C GLY A 185 -5.31 -12.13 -3.61
N ASP A 186 -5.55 -12.09 -2.30
CA ASP A 186 -5.40 -10.89 -1.49
C ASP A 186 -4.13 -10.98 -0.63
N LEU A 187 -3.62 -9.83 -0.20
CA LEU A 187 -2.44 -9.73 0.64
C LEU A 187 -2.66 -8.68 1.73
N VAL A 188 -2.36 -9.04 2.97
CA VAL A 188 -2.31 -8.10 4.09
C VAL A 188 -0.95 -8.13 4.77
N PHE A 189 -0.27 -6.98 4.80
CA PHE A 189 0.86 -6.76 5.68
C PHE A 189 0.38 -6.30 7.05
N TRP A 190 0.93 -6.88 8.12
CA TRP A 190 0.46 -6.60 9.47
C TRP A 190 1.56 -6.74 10.52
N THR A 191 1.32 -6.23 11.72
CA THR A 191 2.19 -6.36 12.89
C THR A 191 1.38 -6.87 14.07
N GLN A 192 1.97 -7.72 14.91
CA GLN A 192 1.31 -8.23 16.12
C GLN A 192 1.22 -7.18 17.25
N SER A 193 2.13 -6.21 17.24
CA SER A 193 2.20 -5.13 18.23
C SER A 193 2.75 -3.85 17.60
N ASP A 194 2.56 -2.72 18.29
CA ASP A 194 3.25 -1.49 17.95
C ASP A 194 4.78 -1.71 18.00
N LEU A 195 5.46 -1.41 16.89
CA LEU A 195 6.90 -1.56 16.74
C LEU A 195 7.67 -0.29 17.16
N GLY A 196 6.95 0.75 17.60
CA GLY A 196 7.52 1.98 18.14
C GLY A 196 8.21 2.87 17.10
N CYS A 197 7.87 2.71 15.82
CA CYS A 197 8.50 3.45 14.73
C CYS A 197 7.53 4.30 13.89
N GLY A 198 6.27 4.41 14.33
CA GLY A 198 5.21 5.12 13.60
C GLY A 198 4.59 4.27 12.50
N PRO A 199 3.75 4.88 11.63
CA PRO A 199 3.16 4.21 10.48
C PRO A 199 4.25 3.56 9.61
N ILE A 200 3.94 2.38 9.08
CA ILE A 200 4.85 1.64 8.20
C ILE A 200 4.33 1.77 6.78
N SER A 201 5.12 2.37 5.90
CA SER A 201 4.87 2.37 4.46
C SER A 201 5.34 1.04 3.87
N VAL A 202 4.49 0.39 3.08
CA VAL A 202 4.77 -0.87 2.40
C VAL A 202 4.59 -0.66 0.90
N SER A 203 5.59 -1.01 0.10
CA SER A 203 5.57 -0.95 -1.36
C SER A 203 5.71 -2.34 -1.94
N LEU A 204 4.85 -2.68 -2.90
CA LEU A 204 4.84 -3.92 -3.65
C LEU A 204 5.22 -3.60 -5.11
N ASN A 205 6.35 -4.15 -5.56
CA ASN A 205 6.93 -3.81 -6.85
C ASN A 205 5.97 -4.12 -8.00
N GLY A 206 5.74 -3.13 -8.86
CA GLY A 206 4.82 -3.22 -9.99
C GLY A 206 3.33 -3.20 -9.62
N VAL A 207 3.00 -2.98 -8.34
CA VAL A 207 1.61 -2.91 -7.86
C VAL A 207 1.27 -1.54 -7.26
N GLY A 208 2.09 -1.04 -6.32
CA GLY A 208 1.81 0.19 -5.59
C GLY A 208 2.22 0.12 -4.12
N SER A 209 1.79 1.09 -3.31
CA SER A 209 2.13 1.15 -1.88
C SER A 209 0.90 1.37 -0.99
N THR A 210 0.99 0.94 0.26
CA THR A 210 -0.04 1.08 1.31
C THR A 210 0.62 1.32 2.68
N ASN A 211 -0.17 1.66 3.71
CA ASN A 211 0.33 1.95 5.04
C ASN A 211 -0.26 1.02 6.09
N ILE A 212 0.57 0.54 7.03
CA ILE A 212 0.14 -0.06 8.29
C ILE A 212 0.07 1.06 9.33
N THR A 213 -1.14 1.33 9.82
CA THR A 213 -1.40 2.43 10.77
C THR A 213 -1.72 1.93 12.19
N GLY A 214 -1.80 0.62 12.39
CA GLY A 214 -2.03 -0.02 13.69
C GLY A 214 -1.38 -1.39 13.81
N PHE A 215 -1.95 -2.26 14.65
CA PHE A 215 -1.46 -3.63 14.89
C PHE A 215 -2.60 -4.56 15.28
N PHE A 216 -2.42 -5.87 15.10
CA PHE A 216 -3.38 -6.91 15.43
C PHE A 216 -2.87 -7.80 16.56
N SER A 217 -3.21 -7.44 17.79
CA SER A 217 -2.80 -8.20 18.99
C SER A 217 -3.44 -9.58 19.13
N GLY A 218 -4.47 -9.87 18.32
CA GLY A 218 -5.18 -11.15 18.30
C GLY A 218 -4.58 -12.21 17.35
N GLY A 219 -3.53 -11.89 16.59
CA GLY A 219 -2.98 -12.76 15.55
C GLY A 219 -3.22 -12.22 14.14
N ALA A 220 -2.88 -13.02 13.14
CA ALA A 220 -2.95 -12.65 11.73
C ALA A 220 -4.38 -12.25 11.31
N PRO A 221 -4.58 -11.05 10.72
CA PRO A 221 -5.87 -10.55 10.28
C PRO A 221 -6.31 -11.18 8.96
N ASP A 222 -7.61 -11.36 8.78
CA ASP A 222 -8.17 -11.65 7.44
C ASP A 222 -7.92 -10.47 6.48
N CYS A 223 -7.72 -10.73 5.20
CA CYS A 223 -7.44 -9.70 4.19
C CYS A 223 -8.63 -8.75 3.98
N SER A 224 -9.85 -9.20 4.28
CA SER A 224 -11.04 -8.33 4.33
C SER A 224 -11.02 -7.32 5.49
N ASN A 225 -10.14 -7.52 6.48
CA ASN A 225 -9.96 -6.60 7.59
C ASN A 225 -8.94 -5.51 7.25
N THR A 226 -9.45 -4.35 6.85
CA THR A 226 -8.65 -3.17 6.46
C THR A 226 -8.35 -2.21 7.61
N SER A 227 -8.72 -2.55 8.85
CA SER A 227 -8.74 -1.59 9.96
C SER A 227 -7.36 -1.08 10.42
N ALA A 228 -6.30 -1.87 10.21
CA ALA A 228 -4.95 -1.54 10.67
C ALA A 228 -3.82 -2.09 9.80
N GLY A 229 -4.12 -2.94 8.80
CA GLY A 229 -3.15 -3.60 7.94
C GLY A 229 -2.83 -2.83 6.66
N GLY A 230 -1.72 -3.17 6.04
CA GLY A 230 -1.34 -2.73 4.70
C GLY A 230 -1.89 -3.70 3.67
N ASN A 231 -3.07 -3.41 3.14
CA ASN A 231 -3.82 -4.36 2.31
C ASN A 231 -3.60 -4.10 0.80
N PHE A 232 -3.50 -5.18 0.04
CA PHE A 232 -3.48 -5.25 -1.41
C PHE A 232 -4.50 -6.31 -1.84
N ASN A 233 -5.52 -5.92 -2.59
CA ASN A 233 -6.58 -6.85 -3.00
C ASN A 233 -6.45 -7.19 -4.49
N ASP A 234 -7.03 -8.33 -4.87
CA ASP A 234 -7.18 -8.77 -6.25
C ASP A 234 -5.85 -8.87 -7.04
N LEU A 235 -4.79 -9.33 -6.37
CA LEU A 235 -3.49 -9.53 -6.98
C LEU A 235 -3.51 -10.77 -7.87
N ALA A 236 -2.90 -10.68 -9.06
CA ALA A 236 -2.70 -11.84 -9.90
C ALA A 236 -1.78 -12.86 -9.20
N PRO A 237 -2.02 -14.18 -9.32
CA PRO A 237 -1.14 -15.19 -8.76
C PRO A 237 0.28 -15.04 -9.28
N GLY A 238 1.25 -15.05 -8.37
CA GLY A 238 2.64 -14.77 -8.70
C GLY A 238 3.44 -14.34 -7.48
N THR A 239 4.75 -14.20 -7.66
CA THR A 239 5.65 -13.74 -6.62
C THR A 239 5.97 -12.26 -6.83
N TYR A 240 5.75 -11.46 -5.80
CA TYR A 240 5.96 -10.02 -5.78
C TYR A 240 7.07 -9.69 -4.78
N SER A 241 8.03 -8.86 -5.17
CA SER A 241 8.99 -8.30 -4.22
C SER A 241 8.37 -7.11 -3.51
N PHE A 242 8.52 -7.01 -2.19
CA PHE A 242 8.08 -5.88 -1.39
C PHE A 242 9.24 -5.22 -0.64
N THR A 243 9.06 -3.94 -0.34
CA THR A 243 9.83 -3.20 0.66
C THR A 243 8.86 -2.59 1.66
N ALA A 244 9.29 -2.43 2.90
CA ALA A 244 8.54 -1.64 3.87
C ALA A 244 9.51 -0.84 4.73
N SER A 245 9.05 0.30 5.23
CA SER A 245 9.88 1.14 6.11
C SER A 245 9.03 2.04 6.99
N CYS A 246 9.59 2.34 8.15
CA CYS A 246 9.14 3.39 9.06
C CYS A 246 10.37 4.15 9.58
N SER A 247 10.18 5.06 10.54
CA SER A 247 11.24 5.98 11.01
C SER A 247 12.57 5.33 11.46
N SER A 248 12.55 4.06 11.91
CA SER A 248 13.73 3.37 12.45
C SER A 248 13.91 1.91 12.02
N LYS A 249 13.03 1.39 11.15
CA LYS A 249 13.05 -0.01 10.71
C LYS A 249 12.76 -0.11 9.22
N THR A 250 13.35 -1.11 8.59
CA THR A 250 13.13 -1.45 7.19
C THR A 250 12.94 -2.95 7.05
N TRP A 251 12.11 -3.33 6.07
CA TRP A 251 11.84 -4.70 5.68
C TRP A 251 11.91 -4.80 4.16
N ASN A 252 12.32 -5.95 3.67
CA ASN A 252 12.27 -6.28 2.25
C ASN A 252 12.14 -7.79 2.12
N GLY A 253 11.45 -8.24 1.09
CA GLY A 253 11.21 -9.65 0.89
C GLY A 253 10.42 -9.91 -0.36
N ASN A 254 9.98 -11.15 -0.51
CA ASN A 254 9.08 -11.57 -1.57
C ASN A 254 7.84 -12.19 -0.94
N VAL A 255 6.70 -12.04 -1.60
CA VAL A 255 5.44 -12.64 -1.20
C VAL A 255 4.78 -13.29 -2.39
N THR A 256 4.25 -14.50 -2.20
CA THR A 256 3.55 -15.22 -3.27
C THR A 256 2.05 -15.15 -3.07
N ILE A 257 1.37 -14.73 -4.12
CA ILE A 257 -0.09 -14.68 -4.19
C ILE A 257 -0.58 -15.96 -4.86
N GLN A 258 -1.56 -16.60 -4.24
CA GLN A 258 -2.26 -17.75 -4.79
C GLN A 258 -3.71 -17.37 -5.07
N ASP A 259 -4.29 -18.00 -6.08
CA ASP A 259 -5.66 -17.79 -6.50
C ASP A 259 -6.66 -18.09 -5.37
N GLY A 260 -7.51 -17.12 -5.03
CA GLY A 260 -8.53 -17.21 -4.00
C GLY A 260 -7.98 -17.32 -2.57
N VAL A 261 -6.69 -17.06 -2.36
CA VAL A 261 -6.03 -17.14 -1.05
C VAL A 261 -5.80 -15.74 -0.49
N CYS A 262 -6.14 -15.57 0.78
CA CYS A 262 -5.68 -14.43 1.57
C CYS A 262 -4.28 -14.73 2.12
N THR A 263 -3.27 -14.07 1.56
CA THR A 263 -1.88 -14.14 2.00
C THR A 263 -1.65 -13.13 3.12
N GLN A 264 -1.18 -13.59 4.28
CA GLN A 264 -0.95 -12.77 5.47
C GLN A 264 0.57 -12.65 5.71
N GLN A 265 1.08 -11.42 5.69
CA GLN A 265 2.50 -11.13 5.85
C GLN A 265 2.79 -10.33 7.11
N GLU A 266 3.43 -10.94 8.11
CA GLU A 266 3.80 -10.25 9.35
C GLU A 266 5.14 -9.50 9.19
N LEU A 267 5.20 -8.25 9.66
CA LEU A 267 6.43 -7.47 9.79
C LEU A 267 6.92 -7.50 11.25
N LEU A 268 8.07 -8.13 11.47
CA LEU A 268 8.63 -8.33 12.81
C LEU A 268 9.49 -7.14 13.28
N GLY A 269 9.57 -6.93 14.59
CA GLY A 269 10.20 -5.75 15.21
C GLY A 269 11.74 -5.67 15.15
N GLY A 270 12.45 -6.62 14.54
CA GLY A 270 13.90 -6.58 14.38
C GLY A 270 14.33 -5.77 13.14
N SER A 271 15.36 -4.91 13.26
CA SER A 271 16.08 -4.40 12.08
C SER A 271 16.92 -5.54 11.51
N GLY A 272 16.31 -6.31 10.62
CA GLY A 272 16.91 -7.48 9.99
C GLY A 272 15.80 -8.27 9.33
N GLY A 273 15.75 -8.16 7.99
CA GLY A 273 14.98 -8.99 7.06
C GLY A 273 13.76 -9.68 7.67
N GLY A 274 12.64 -8.96 7.71
CA GLY A 274 11.33 -9.60 7.81
C GLY A 274 11.10 -10.43 6.56
N GLY A 275 11.65 -11.63 6.55
CA GLY A 275 11.28 -12.69 5.64
C GLY A 275 9.92 -13.19 6.09
N GLY A 276 8.89 -12.79 5.36
CA GLY A 276 7.81 -13.73 5.15
C GLY A 276 7.34 -13.62 3.71
N GLY A 277 6.63 -14.69 3.34
CA GLY A 277 5.78 -14.71 2.16
C GLY A 277 6.06 -15.93 1.32
N GLY A 278 5.58 -17.09 1.79
CA GLY A 278 5.77 -18.38 1.14
C GLY A 278 5.44 -18.40 -0.35
N GLY A 279 6.46 -18.32 -1.18
CA GLY A 279 6.82 -19.45 -2.04
C GLY A 279 8.26 -19.68 -1.65
N GLY A 280 8.50 -20.56 -0.68
CA GLY A 280 9.66 -20.32 0.14
C GLY A 280 10.95 -20.52 -0.62
N SER A 281 12.05 -20.15 0.02
CA SER A 281 13.35 -20.08 -0.64
C SER A 281 13.83 -21.42 -1.21
N GLY A 282 13.06 -22.50 -1.05
CA GLY A 282 13.50 -23.87 -1.16
C GLY A 282 14.58 -24.16 -0.14
N THR A 283 14.79 -23.27 0.85
CA THR A 283 15.87 -23.31 1.82
C THR A 283 15.41 -22.88 3.22
N GLY A 284 16.21 -23.14 4.23
CA GLY A 284 16.02 -22.68 5.61
C GLY A 284 17.34 -22.72 6.37
N ASP A 285 17.33 -22.23 7.60
CA ASP A 285 18.52 -22.01 8.40
C ASP A 285 18.63 -23.02 9.56
N VAL A 286 19.85 -23.30 9.99
CA VAL A 286 20.10 -24.02 11.25
C VAL A 286 21.25 -23.39 12.02
N LYS A 287 21.02 -23.23 13.32
CA LYS A 287 22.03 -22.83 14.30
C LYS A 287 22.26 -23.96 15.29
N PHE A 288 23.48 -24.50 15.28
CA PHE A 288 23.94 -25.39 16.34
C PHE A 288 24.44 -24.58 17.52
N TRP A 289 24.00 -24.95 18.73
CA TRP A 289 24.37 -24.26 19.96
C TRP A 289 24.50 -25.22 21.14
N ILE A 290 25.18 -24.78 22.20
CA ILE A 290 25.34 -25.50 23.46
C ILE A 290 24.87 -24.60 24.61
N ASN A 291 24.27 -25.21 25.63
CA ASN A 291 23.74 -24.45 26.77
C ASN A 291 24.76 -24.19 27.89
N GLN A 292 25.93 -24.80 27.79
CA GLN A 292 27.02 -24.67 28.73
C GLN A 292 28.34 -24.93 28.01
N ASP A 293 29.45 -24.52 28.61
CA ASP A 293 30.77 -24.90 28.15
C ASP A 293 31.09 -26.34 28.59
N PHE A 294 31.42 -27.21 27.63
CA PHE A 294 31.85 -28.59 27.88
C PHE A 294 33.37 -28.71 28.13
N GLY A 295 34.11 -27.60 28.04
CA GLY A 295 35.54 -27.52 28.33
C GLY A 295 36.43 -28.19 27.28
N CYS A 296 35.91 -28.48 26.09
CA CYS A 296 36.60 -29.22 25.03
C CYS A 296 37.15 -28.35 23.89
N GLY A 297 37.02 -27.02 24.01
CA GLY A 297 37.37 -26.05 22.98
C GLY A 297 36.25 -25.85 21.94
N PRO A 298 36.53 -25.16 20.81
CA PRO A 298 35.57 -24.96 19.74
C PRO A 298 35.06 -26.30 19.19
N ILE A 299 33.75 -26.40 19.00
CA ILE A 299 33.12 -27.61 18.46
C ILE A 299 33.01 -27.44 16.95
N SER A 300 33.65 -28.33 16.19
CA SER A 300 33.49 -28.37 14.73
C SER A 300 32.19 -29.09 14.39
N VAL A 301 31.35 -28.47 13.58
CA VAL A 301 30.08 -29.04 13.10
C VAL A 301 30.16 -29.21 11.60
N ASN A 302 29.87 -30.42 11.12
CA ASN A 302 29.81 -30.73 9.70
C ASN A 302 28.42 -31.24 9.32
N VAL A 303 27.79 -30.58 8.35
CA VAL A 303 26.47 -30.95 7.81
C VAL A 303 26.67 -31.55 6.42
N ASN A 304 26.18 -32.76 6.21
CA ASN A 304 26.33 -33.45 4.92
C ASN A 304 25.62 -32.66 3.81
N GLY A 305 26.36 -32.21 2.80
CA GLY A 305 25.84 -31.34 1.73
C GLY A 305 25.63 -29.87 2.10
N GLY A 306 25.83 -29.49 3.37
CA GLY A 306 25.69 -28.12 3.88
C GLY A 306 27.01 -27.42 4.25
N GLY A 307 28.13 -28.16 4.30
CA GLY A 307 29.45 -27.63 4.62
C GLY A 307 29.80 -27.77 6.11
N SER A 308 30.72 -26.94 6.60
CA SER A 308 31.19 -26.99 7.99
C SER A 308 31.16 -25.62 8.65
N SER A 309 30.90 -25.62 9.96
CA SER A 309 30.83 -24.43 10.82
C SER A 309 31.45 -24.76 12.19
N SER A 310 31.52 -23.78 13.09
CA SER A 310 32.10 -23.98 14.43
C SER A 310 31.34 -23.24 15.51
N ILE A 311 31.10 -23.92 16.63
CA ILE A 311 30.54 -23.33 17.85
C ILE A 311 31.71 -22.82 18.69
N THR A 312 31.71 -21.53 19.01
CA THR A 312 32.79 -20.84 19.73
C THR A 312 32.32 -20.22 21.05
N GLY A 313 31.02 -20.30 21.36
CA GLY A 313 30.43 -19.83 22.61
C GLY A 313 29.24 -20.69 23.04
N PHE A 314 28.63 -20.32 24.16
CA PHE A 314 27.47 -21.00 24.75
C PHE A 314 26.39 -19.99 25.13
N PHE A 315 25.15 -20.45 25.24
CA PHE A 315 24.00 -19.60 25.49
C PHE A 315 23.15 -20.17 26.63
N GLN A 316 22.63 -19.32 27.50
CA GLN A 316 21.77 -19.78 28.61
C GLN A 316 20.38 -20.28 28.13
N SER A 317 19.99 -19.90 26.91
CA SER A 317 18.76 -20.31 26.25
C SER A 317 18.98 -20.36 24.74
N ALA A 318 18.02 -20.93 24.00
CA ALA A 318 18.11 -21.05 22.54
C ALA A 318 18.36 -19.67 21.87
N PRO A 319 19.48 -19.49 21.14
CA PRO A 319 19.84 -18.22 20.53
C PRO A 319 19.12 -17.97 19.21
N SER A 320 18.67 -16.73 18.95
CA SER A 320 18.14 -16.35 17.62
C SER A 320 19.17 -16.64 16.53
N CYS A 321 18.70 -17.08 15.36
CA CYS A 321 19.55 -17.39 14.21
C CYS A 321 20.23 -16.17 13.61
N ASP A 322 19.64 -14.99 13.77
CA ASP A 322 20.21 -13.70 13.33
C ASP A 322 21.51 -13.34 14.08
N ASN A 323 21.73 -13.94 15.25
CA ASN A 323 22.95 -13.72 16.01
C ASN A 323 24.12 -14.53 15.46
N THR A 324 24.93 -13.97 14.57
CA THR A 324 26.05 -14.69 13.96
C THR A 324 27.19 -15.05 14.93
N SER A 325 27.18 -14.58 16.18
CA SER A 325 28.24 -14.83 17.15
C SER A 325 28.04 -16.11 17.96
N GLY A 326 29.12 -16.87 18.22
CA GLY A 326 29.16 -17.98 19.18
C GLY A 326 28.56 -19.33 18.75
N GLY A 327 27.55 -19.34 17.87
CA GLY A 327 26.91 -20.57 17.36
C GLY A 327 27.48 -21.09 16.03
N GLY A 328 27.21 -22.36 15.72
CA GLY A 328 27.53 -22.98 14.43
C GLY A 328 26.42 -22.71 13.42
N ASN A 329 26.58 -21.66 12.61
CA ASN A 329 25.57 -21.19 11.67
C ASN A 329 25.66 -21.86 10.30
N PHE A 330 24.51 -22.21 9.73
CA PHE A 330 24.32 -22.60 8.34
C PHE A 330 23.08 -21.90 7.79
N ASN A 331 23.27 -21.07 6.76
CA ASN A 331 22.21 -20.24 6.21
C ASN A 331 21.84 -20.70 4.80
N ASN A 332 20.55 -20.63 4.47
CA ASN A 332 19.98 -20.98 3.16
C ASN A 332 20.31 -22.42 2.73
N LEU A 333 20.19 -23.39 3.64
CA LEU A 333 20.28 -24.82 3.30
C LEU A 333 19.00 -25.26 2.59
N PRO A 334 19.06 -25.99 1.46
CA PRO A 334 17.86 -26.52 0.83
C PRO A 334 16.92 -27.29 1.78
N VAL A 335 15.62 -27.20 1.57
CA VAL A 335 14.63 -27.97 2.35
C VAL A 335 14.90 -29.44 2.17
N GLY A 336 14.98 -30.16 3.29
CA GLY A 336 15.32 -31.56 3.26
C GLY A 336 15.83 -32.10 4.58
N ASN A 337 16.22 -33.37 4.55
CA ASN A 337 16.76 -34.08 5.71
C ASN A 337 18.28 -34.12 5.62
N TYR A 338 18.92 -33.71 6.71
CA TYR A 338 20.35 -33.63 6.83
C TYR A 338 20.84 -34.53 7.96
N SER A 339 22.05 -35.04 7.80
CA SER A 339 22.82 -35.64 8.89
C SER A 339 23.95 -34.69 9.27
N PHE A 340 24.21 -34.57 10.57
CA PHE A 340 25.38 -33.85 11.06
C PHE A 340 26.29 -34.77 11.87
N SER A 341 27.56 -34.39 11.87
CA SER A 341 28.55 -34.84 12.85
C SER A 341 29.18 -33.60 13.46
N ALA A 342 29.19 -33.51 14.78
CA ALA A 342 29.92 -32.48 15.51
C ALA A 342 30.89 -33.14 16.47
N SER A 343 32.07 -32.56 16.64
CA SER A 343 33.09 -33.13 17.51
C SER A 343 33.95 -32.03 18.12
N CYS A 344 34.34 -32.25 19.36
CA CYS A 344 35.45 -31.58 20.01
C CYS A 344 36.28 -32.60 20.79
N THR A 345 37.29 -32.15 21.52
CA THR A 345 38.16 -33.06 22.27
C THR A 345 37.36 -33.86 23.30
N GLY A 346 37.20 -35.18 23.07
CA GLY A 346 36.58 -36.11 24.01
C GLY A 346 35.05 -36.21 23.93
N TYR A 347 34.40 -35.49 23.01
CA TYR A 347 32.95 -35.55 22.81
C TYR A 347 32.61 -35.58 21.33
N ASP A 348 31.68 -36.46 20.98
CA ASP A 348 31.15 -36.61 19.63
C ASP A 348 29.62 -36.54 19.69
N TRP A 349 29.05 -35.77 18.77
CA TRP A 349 27.63 -35.70 18.54
C TRP A 349 27.35 -36.09 17.09
N ASN A 350 26.29 -36.86 16.90
CA ASN A 350 25.78 -37.17 15.58
C ASN A 350 24.26 -37.21 15.64
N GLY A 351 23.64 -36.96 14.49
CA GLY A 351 22.20 -36.97 14.44
C GLY A 351 21.69 -36.56 13.08
N ASN A 352 20.38 -36.45 13.02
CA ASN A 352 19.64 -36.01 11.87
C ASN A 352 18.72 -34.86 12.26
N PHE A 353 18.44 -34.01 11.27
CA PHE A 353 17.50 -32.91 11.40
C PHE A 353 16.86 -32.62 10.05
N SER A 354 15.75 -31.90 10.08
CA SER A 354 15.05 -31.47 8.89
C SER A 354 15.10 -29.96 8.80
N ILE A 355 15.51 -29.44 7.64
CA ILE A 355 15.33 -28.05 7.29
C ILE A 355 13.95 -27.91 6.69
N THR A 356 13.12 -27.10 7.34
CA THR A 356 11.85 -26.64 6.79
C THR A 356 12.05 -25.26 6.20
N GLU A 357 11.27 -24.98 5.17
CA GLU A 357 11.38 -23.76 4.39
C GLU A 357 11.19 -22.51 5.24
N ASP A 358 12.04 -21.50 5.01
CA ASP A 358 11.99 -20.18 5.65
C ASP A 358 11.91 -20.20 7.18
N ASN A 359 12.39 -21.29 7.78
CA ASN A 359 12.47 -21.49 9.21
C ASN A 359 13.92 -21.50 9.65
N CYS A 360 14.18 -21.10 10.89
CA CYS A 360 15.45 -21.38 11.51
C CYS A 360 15.35 -22.40 12.65
N LEU A 361 16.04 -23.52 12.47
CA LEU A 361 16.18 -24.55 13.48
C LEU A 361 17.27 -24.18 14.50
N GLN A 362 16.91 -24.05 15.76
CA GLN A 362 17.84 -23.87 16.88
C GLN A 362 18.21 -25.23 17.48
N PHE A 363 19.26 -25.87 16.94
CA PHE A 363 19.64 -27.23 17.34
C PHE A 363 20.61 -27.23 18.53
N GLN A 364 20.14 -27.67 19.70
CA GLN A 364 21.00 -27.79 20.88
C GLN A 364 21.80 -29.09 20.84
N LEU A 365 23.12 -29.01 21.00
CA LEU A 365 23.96 -30.17 21.30
C LEU A 365 23.98 -30.40 22.82
N SER A 366 23.48 -31.56 23.22
CA SER A 366 23.50 -32.04 24.61
C SER A 366 24.28 -33.36 24.68
N LEU A 367 24.89 -33.64 25.83
CA LEU A 367 25.55 -34.92 26.11
C LEU A 367 24.58 -36.01 26.55
#